data_AF-A0A0B1T6U2-F1
#
_entry.id   AF-A0A0B1T6U2-F1
#
_cell.length_a   1.000
_cell.length_b   1.000
_cell.length_c   1.000
_cell.angle_alpha   90.00
_cell.angle_beta   90.00
_cell.angle_gamma   90.00
#
_symmetry.space_group_name_H-M   'P 1'
#
loop_
_entity.id
_entity.type
_entity.pdbx_description
1 polymer ?
#
loop_
_entity_poly.entity_id
_entity_poly.type
_entity_poly.pdbx_seq_one_letter_code
_entity_poly.pdbx_strand_id
1 'polypeptide(L)'
;MGCPANDLVRLFASCLSGHDRQTYWEELAEEFYGYLKEEVDDMEMPYSLEQLKESYRRFMPIGGFLLVRSLGPLFDRLCKTSDVQLKQELLDNVTEKTECLLDDILYYHDRNQRLKKQELIA
;
A
#
# COMPACT_ATOMS: atom_id res chain seq x y z
N MET A 1 3.12 -20.09 2.01
CA MET A 1 3.14 -19.14 3.15
C MET A 1 2.91 -17.75 2.58
N GLY A 2 1.93 -17.02 3.12
CA GLY A 2 1.66 -15.63 2.74
C GLY A 2 2.67 -14.66 3.35
N CYS A 3 2.70 -13.42 2.86
CA CYS A 3 3.53 -12.34 3.41
C CYS A 3 2.59 -11.19 3.79
N PRO A 4 2.30 -10.99 5.09
CA PRO A 4 1.33 -9.99 5.56
C PRO A 4 1.62 -8.57 5.03
N ALA A 5 2.89 -8.18 4.95
CA ALA A 5 3.27 -6.89 4.38
C ALA A 5 2.92 -6.76 2.90
N ASN A 6 3.10 -7.82 2.10
CA ASN A 6 2.68 -7.84 0.71
C ASN A 6 1.15 -7.78 0.57
N ASP A 7 0.44 -8.53 1.41
CA ASP A 7 -1.02 -8.55 1.40
C ASP A 7 -1.61 -7.18 1.79
N LEU A 8 -1.07 -6.52 2.82
CA LEU A 8 -1.46 -5.16 3.21
C LEU A 8 -1.17 -4.13 2.13
N VAL A 9 0.06 -4.10 1.57
CA VAL A 9 0.40 -3.16 0.50
C VAL A 9 -0.52 -3.36 -0.71
N ARG A 10 -0.76 -4.61 -1.11
CA ARG A 10 -1.66 -4.93 -2.21
C ARG A 10 -3.08 -4.45 -1.92
N LEU A 11 -3.64 -4.81 -0.76
CA LEU A 11 -5.01 -4.50 -0.38
C LEU A 11 -5.23 -2.99 -0.29
N PHE A 12 -4.38 -2.29 0.46
CA PHE A 12 -4.52 -0.85 0.68
C PHE A 12 -4.35 -0.09 -0.63
N ALA A 13 -3.33 -0.41 -1.42
CA ALA A 13 -3.08 0.28 -2.68
C ALA A 13 -4.10 -0.08 -3.77
N SER A 14 -4.81 -1.23 -3.70
CA SER A 14 -5.85 -1.58 -4.67
C SER A 14 -7.25 -1.09 -4.30
N CYS A 15 -7.58 -1.05 -3.00
CA CYS A 15 -8.96 -0.86 -2.54
C CYS A 15 -9.26 0.53 -1.97
N LEU A 16 -8.26 1.27 -1.49
CA LEU A 16 -8.44 2.61 -0.92
C LEU A 16 -8.09 3.68 -1.94
N SER A 17 -8.62 4.90 -1.77
CA SER A 17 -8.04 6.09 -2.41
C SER A 17 -6.59 6.30 -1.94
N GLY A 18 -5.81 7.08 -2.68
CA GLY A 18 -4.47 7.47 -2.26
C GLY A 18 -4.45 8.14 -0.89
N HIS A 19 -5.30 9.15 -0.70
CA HIS A 19 -5.45 9.93 0.51
C HIS A 19 -5.78 9.09 1.74
N ASP A 20 -6.84 8.28 1.68
CA ASP A 20 -7.24 7.42 2.81
C ASP A 20 -6.15 6.41 3.18
N ARG A 21 -5.44 5.84 2.21
CA ARG A 21 -4.28 4.99 2.49
C ARG A 21 -3.21 5.78 3.24
N GLN A 22 -2.82 6.95 2.76
CA GLN A 22 -1.77 7.75 3.39
C GLN A 22 -2.16 8.19 4.81
N THR A 23 -3.43 8.49 5.03
CA THR A 23 -3.95 8.99 6.30
C THR A 23 -4.15 7.89 7.33
N TYR A 24 -4.73 6.75 6.93
CA TYR A 24 -5.28 5.76 7.87
C TYR A 24 -4.59 4.39 7.84
N TRP A 25 -3.48 4.22 7.11
CA TRP A 25 -2.86 2.89 6.97
C TRP A 25 -2.42 2.27 8.30
N GLU A 26 -2.10 3.08 9.32
CA GLU A 26 -1.66 2.56 10.62
C GLU A 26 -2.82 1.95 11.40
N GLU A 27 -3.94 2.66 11.47
CA GLU A 27 -5.19 2.21 12.09
C GLU A 27 -5.71 0.96 11.37
N LEU A 28 -5.65 0.95 10.03
CA LEU A 28 -6.04 -0.23 9.25
C LEU A 28 -5.11 -1.43 9.48
N ALA A 29 -3.81 -1.20 9.67
CA ALA A 29 -2.87 -2.26 10.01
C ALA A 29 -3.10 -2.80 11.43
N GLU A 30 -3.52 -1.94 12.37
CA GLU A 30 -3.94 -2.32 13.72
C GLU A 30 -5.19 -3.18 13.71
N GLU A 31 -6.22 -2.79 12.98
CA GLU A 31 -7.45 -3.57 12.79
C GLU A 31 -7.14 -4.94 12.17
N PHE A 32 -6.32 -4.98 11.11
CA PHE A 32 -5.88 -6.24 10.51
C PHE A 32 -5.14 -7.14 11.52
N TYR A 33 -4.27 -6.56 12.34
CA TYR A 33 -3.53 -7.30 13.35
C TYR A 33 -4.45 -7.80 14.48
N GLY A 34 -5.52 -7.06 14.79
CA GLY A 34 -6.60 -7.48 15.68
C GLY A 34 -7.28 -8.75 15.18
N TYR A 35 -7.78 -8.75 13.93
CA TYR A 35 -8.36 -9.94 13.32
C TYR A 35 -7.39 -11.11 13.30
N LEU A 36 -6.11 -10.86 12.99
CA LEU A 36 -5.11 -11.92 12.98
C LEU A 36 -4.92 -12.54 14.37
N LYS A 37 -4.95 -11.76 15.46
CA LYS A 37 -4.89 -12.33 16.82
C LYS A 37 -6.07 -13.22 17.13
N GLU A 38 -7.27 -12.82 16.71
CA GLU A 38 -8.48 -13.62 16.90
C GLU A 38 -8.37 -14.97 16.18
N GLU A 39 -7.81 -14.98 14.96
CA GLU A 39 -7.62 -16.20 14.16
C GLU A 39 -6.46 -17.09 14.66
N VAL A 40 -5.44 -16.50 15.27
CA VAL A 40 -4.29 -17.22 15.86
C VAL A 40 -4.65 -17.87 17.20
N ASP A 41 -5.71 -17.39 17.86
CA ASP A 41 -6.27 -17.93 19.11
C ASP A 41 -5.21 -18.06 20.22
N ASP A 42 -5.08 -19.22 20.86
CA ASP A 42 -4.14 -19.48 21.96
C ASP A 42 -2.67 -19.62 21.50
N MET A 43 -2.37 -19.47 20.20
CA MET A 43 -1.00 -19.56 19.70
C MET A 43 -0.22 -18.25 19.90
N GLU A 44 1.10 -18.37 20.05
CA GLU A 44 1.97 -17.19 20.09
C GLU A 44 1.96 -16.45 18.74
N MET A 45 1.79 -15.13 18.79
CA MET A 45 1.85 -14.30 17.59
C MET A 45 3.25 -14.37 16.95
N PRO A 46 3.35 -14.64 15.64
CA PRO A 46 4.64 -14.83 14.97
C PRO A 46 5.46 -13.53 14.82
N TYR A 47 4.83 -12.38 15.03
CA TYR A 47 5.45 -11.05 14.98
C TYR A 47 4.59 -10.06 15.76
N SER A 48 5.20 -8.95 16.20
CA SER A 48 4.49 -7.83 16.82
C SER A 48 3.81 -6.95 15.78
N LEU A 49 2.87 -6.11 16.25
CA LEU A 49 2.24 -5.06 15.45
C LEU A 49 3.29 -4.13 14.81
N GLU A 50 4.31 -3.74 15.59
CA GLU A 50 5.38 -2.87 15.09
C GLU A 50 6.23 -3.54 14.01
N GLN A 51 6.48 -4.85 14.13
CA GLN A 51 7.16 -5.61 13.07
C GLN A 51 6.30 -5.67 11.79
N LEU A 52 4.99 -5.78 11.91
CA LEU A 52 4.07 -5.74 10.78
C LEU A 52 4.08 -4.36 10.10
N LYS A 53 3.90 -3.28 10.88
CA LYS A 53 3.93 -1.90 10.39
C LYS A 53 5.26 -1.58 9.71
N GLU A 54 6.39 -1.93 10.33
CA GLU A 54 7.71 -1.72 9.73
C GLU A 54 7.88 -2.53 8.45
N SER A 55 7.40 -3.77 8.42
CA SER A 55 7.46 -4.61 7.22
C SER A 55 6.64 -4.03 6.08
N TYR A 56 5.45 -3.47 6.35
CA TYR A 56 4.65 -2.72 5.38
C TYR A 56 5.44 -1.54 4.81
N ARG A 57 6.01 -0.68 5.67
CA ARG A 57 6.80 0.49 5.25
C ARG A 57 8.03 0.08 4.40
N ARG A 58 8.71 -1.00 4.77
CA ARG A 58 9.87 -1.53 4.02
C ARG A 58 9.46 -2.10 2.66
N PHE A 59 8.31 -2.75 2.58
CA PHE A 59 7.82 -3.38 1.35
C PHE A 59 7.10 -2.41 0.40
N MET A 60 6.55 -1.30 0.90
CA MET A 60 5.75 -0.35 0.13
C MET A 60 6.39 0.09 -1.21
N PRO A 61 7.70 0.40 -1.31
CA PRO A 61 8.28 0.82 -2.58
C PRO A 61 8.21 -0.27 -3.67
N ILE A 62 8.54 -1.51 -3.32
CA ILE A 62 8.52 -2.61 -4.30
C ILE A 62 7.08 -3.07 -4.58
N GLY A 63 6.24 -3.19 -3.56
CA GLY A 63 4.84 -3.57 -3.72
C GLY A 63 4.05 -2.54 -4.53
N GLY A 64 4.24 -1.25 -4.23
CA GLY A 64 3.66 -0.16 -5.01
C GLY A 64 4.13 -0.15 -6.45
N PHE A 65 5.44 -0.32 -6.69
CA PHE A 65 5.98 -0.39 -8.06
C PHE A 65 5.38 -1.53 -8.88
N LEU A 66 5.14 -2.70 -8.27
CA LEU A 66 4.47 -3.81 -8.96
C LEU A 66 3.03 -3.45 -9.38
N LEU A 67 2.34 -2.59 -8.65
CA LEU A 67 0.99 -2.12 -8.97
C LEU A 67 0.96 -1.04 -10.05
N VAL A 68 2.06 -0.32 -10.30
CA VAL A 68 2.16 0.66 -11.40
C VAL A 68 1.84 0.02 -12.76
N ARG A 69 2.15 -1.27 -12.93
CA ARG A 69 1.79 -2.04 -14.14
C ARG A 69 0.28 -2.02 -14.42
N SER A 70 -0.55 -1.95 -13.38
CA SER A 70 -2.00 -1.95 -13.50
C SER A 70 -2.55 -0.62 -14.05
N LEU A 71 -1.75 0.46 -14.04
CA LEU A 71 -2.19 1.77 -14.55
C LEU A 71 -2.51 1.73 -16.05
N GLY A 72 -1.68 1.08 -16.87
CA GLY A 72 -1.92 0.98 -18.32
C GLY A 72 -3.30 0.39 -18.66
N PRO A 73 -3.64 -0.81 -18.16
CA PRO A 73 -4.98 -1.40 -18.33
C PRO A 73 -6.13 -0.58 -17.71
N LEU A 74 -5.88 0.22 -16.68
CA LEU A 74 -6.88 1.12 -16.11
C LEU A 74 -7.16 2.29 -17.07
N PHE A 75 -6.11 2.96 -17.57
CA PHE A 75 -6.24 4.03 -18.55
C PHE A 75 -6.84 3.57 -19.89
N ASP A 76 -6.51 2.37 -20.37
CA ASP A 76 -7.15 1.82 -21.57
C ASP A 76 -8.67 1.63 -21.39
N ARG A 77 -9.10 1.17 -20.21
CA ARG A 77 -10.53 1.07 -19.88
C ARG A 77 -11.20 2.44 -19.77
N LEU A 78 -10.51 3.44 -19.19
CA LEU A 78 -11.00 4.82 -19.14
C LEU A 78 -11.23 5.41 -20.53
N CYS A 79 -10.29 5.21 -21.44
CA CYS A 79 -10.40 5.70 -22.82
C CYS A 79 -11.61 5.11 -23.56
N LYS A 80 -12.02 3.89 -23.22
CA LYS A 80 -13.17 3.18 -23.81
C LYS A 80 -14.51 3.55 -23.16
N THR A 81 -14.52 4.32 -22.08
CA THR A 81 -15.76 4.76 -21.40
C THR A 81 -16.43 5.87 -22.23
N SER A 82 -17.67 5.64 -22.65
CA SER A 82 -18.42 6.59 -23.50
C SER A 82 -19.16 7.66 -22.70
N ASP A 83 -19.50 7.38 -21.45
CA ASP A 83 -20.11 8.34 -20.54
C ASP A 83 -19.06 9.37 -20.11
N VAL A 84 -19.27 10.63 -20.49
CA VAL A 84 -18.31 11.72 -20.24
C VAL A 84 -18.20 12.04 -18.75
N GLN A 85 -19.31 12.00 -18.00
CA GLN A 85 -19.30 12.33 -16.57
C GLN A 85 -18.59 11.23 -15.78
N LEU A 86 -18.96 9.97 -16.02
CA LEU A 86 -18.31 8.82 -15.41
C LEU A 86 -16.83 8.75 -15.78
N LYS A 87 -16.48 9.03 -17.04
CA LYS A 87 -15.09 9.05 -17.49
C LYS A 87 -14.27 10.10 -16.75
N GLN A 88 -14.83 11.29 -16.52
CA GLN A 88 -14.15 12.33 -15.77
C GLN A 88 -13.92 11.92 -14.32
N GLU A 89 -14.96 11.42 -13.63
CA GLU A 89 -14.85 10.95 -12.25
C GLU A 89 -13.79 9.85 -12.10
N LEU A 90 -13.81 8.86 -12.99
CA LEU A 90 -12.84 7.77 -12.95
C LEU A 90 -11.41 8.25 -13.29
N LEU A 91 -11.26 9.25 -14.18
CA LEU A 91 -9.97 9.85 -14.49
C LEU A 91 -9.41 10.57 -13.26
N ASP A 92 -10.23 11.33 -12.56
CA ASP A 92 -9.84 12.03 -11.33
C ASP A 92 -9.41 11.02 -10.26
N ASN A 93 -10.19 9.95 -10.06
CA ASN A 93 -9.86 8.88 -9.12
C ASN A 93 -8.56 8.14 -9.47
N VAL A 94 -8.33 7.79 -10.74
CA VAL A 94 -7.10 7.10 -11.15
C VAL A 94 -5.88 8.03 -11.07
N THR A 95 -6.06 9.33 -11.35
CA THR A 95 -4.99 10.33 -11.27
C THR A 95 -4.55 10.51 -9.82
N GLU A 96 -5.47 10.80 -8.90
CA GLU A 96 -5.19 10.91 -7.46
C GLU A 96 -4.46 9.67 -6.95
N LYS A 97 -4.98 8.49 -7.29
CA LYS A 97 -4.43 7.23 -6.83
C LYS A 97 -3.01 7.00 -7.37
N THR A 98 -2.75 7.43 -8.59
CA THR A 98 -1.43 7.33 -9.22
C THR A 98 -0.43 8.26 -8.55
N GLU A 99 -0.80 9.52 -8.31
CA GLU A 99 0.04 10.51 -7.64
C GLU A 99 0.42 10.05 -6.24
N CYS A 100 -0.56 9.71 -5.39
CA CYS A 100 -0.30 9.21 -4.05
C CYS A 100 0.53 7.91 -4.04
N LEU A 101 0.31 7.00 -5.00
CA LEU A 101 1.09 5.77 -5.09
C LEU A 101 2.57 6.05 -5.40
N LEU A 102 2.84 6.98 -6.32
CA LEU A 102 4.21 7.38 -6.66
C LEU A 102 4.86 8.10 -5.48
N ASP A 103 4.14 8.98 -4.79
CA ASP A 103 4.62 9.65 -3.59
C ASP A 103 4.99 8.65 -2.48
N ASP A 104 4.14 7.65 -2.23
CA ASP A 104 4.43 6.60 -1.26
C ASP A 104 5.70 5.82 -1.64
N ILE A 105 5.84 5.43 -2.91
CA ILE A 105 7.01 4.71 -3.39
C ILE A 105 8.28 5.51 -3.12
N LEU A 106 8.29 6.80 -3.48
CA LEU A 106 9.45 7.67 -3.30
C LEU A 106 9.74 7.91 -1.81
N TYR A 107 8.72 8.27 -1.03
CA TYR A 107 8.85 8.53 0.40
C TYR A 107 9.43 7.33 1.15
N TYR A 108 8.85 6.15 0.96
CA TYR A 108 9.30 4.94 1.65
C TYR A 108 10.63 4.45 1.10
N HIS A 109 10.91 4.63 -0.20
CA HIS A 109 12.23 4.31 -0.75
C HIS A 109 13.32 5.13 -0.06
N ASP A 110 13.14 6.45 0.02
CA ASP A 110 14.10 7.36 0.65
C ASP A 110 14.26 7.08 2.13
N ARG A 111 13.15 6.82 2.85
CA ARG A 111 13.18 6.36 4.24
C ARG A 111 14.06 5.11 4.38
N ASN A 112 13.82 4.08 3.56
CA ASN A 112 14.51 2.81 3.65
C ASN A 112 16.01 2.94 3.28
N GLN A 113 16.34 3.80 2.32
CA GLN A 113 17.74 4.13 1.99
C GLN A 113 18.46 4.81 3.15
N ARG A 114 17.80 5.74 3.85
CA ARG A 114 18.37 6.40 5.05
C ARG A 114 18.64 5.41 6.18
N LEU A 115 17.68 4.53 6.47
CA LEU A 115 17.85 3.48 7.50
C LEU A 115 19.01 2.55 7.16
N LYS A 116 19.10 2.08 5.92
CA LYS A 116 20.22 1.23 5.47
C LYS A 116 21.57 1.92 5.65
N LYS A 117 21.67 3.23 5.38
CA LYS A 117 22.91 4.00 5.59
C LYS A 117 23.26 4.13 7.07
N GLN A 118 22.27 4.31 7.95
CA GLN A 118 22.49 4.37 9.40
C GLN A 118 22.95 3.03 9.97
N GLU A 119 22.37 1.92 9.50
CA GLU A 119 22.78 0.55 9.84
C GLU A 119 24.24 0.25 9.40
N LEU A 120 24.76 0.92 8.38
CA LEU A 120 26.15 0.78 7.92
C LEU A 120 27.15 1.63 8.73
N ILE A 121 26.68 2.57 9.54
CA ILE A 121 27.49 3.50 10.36
C ILE A 121 27.50 3.08 11.84
N ALA A 122 26.49 2.31 12.28
CA ALA A 122 26.39 1.73 13.62
C ALA A 122 27.25 0.46 13.77
#